data_AF-A0AAU9T8C9-F1
#
_entry.id   AF-A0AAU9T8C9-F1
#
_cell.length_a   1.000
_cell.length_b   1.000
_cell.length_c   1.000
_cell.angle_alpha   90.00
_cell.angle_beta   90.00
_cell.angle_gamma   90.00
#
_symmetry.space_group_name_H-M   'P 1'
#
loop_
_entity.id
_entity.type
_entity.pdbx_description
1 polymer ?
#
loop_
_entity_poly.entity_id
_entity_poly.type
_entity_poly.pdbx_seq_one_letter_code
_entity_poly.pdbx_strand_id
1 'polypeptide(L)'
;MVARKFLVRHDDSDFAVDYDTDDGLEVFKFQLFSLTSIPPDEQKILGSDDDRAVLDDSDLVSISERLRLVSVNGQVKKEQDLGGHGAEMEKFDEELARMLQEEEDALMFQQFDREEEIERRIRPYISQVLMVIEIRIFLILLVPLVISPTLPFFLRIAECKKKSKAFACTIQPT
;
A
#
# COMPACT_ATOMS: atom_id res chain seq x y z
N MET A 1 7.87 -17.48 -22.79
CA MET A 1 8.05 -17.60 -21.34
C MET A 1 9.01 -18.70 -21.00
N VAL A 2 10.30 -18.44 -21.17
CA VAL A 2 11.36 -19.31 -20.68
C VAL A 2 12.21 -18.45 -19.75
N ALA A 3 11.84 -18.42 -18.48
CA ALA A 3 12.64 -17.79 -17.45
C ALA A 3 13.97 -18.55 -17.34
N ARG A 4 15.06 -17.89 -17.72
CA ARG A 4 16.43 -18.38 -17.58
C ARG A 4 17.07 -17.73 -16.37
N LYS A 5 17.92 -18.49 -15.70
CA LYS A 5 18.65 -18.01 -14.54
C LYS A 5 20.03 -17.57 -14.97
N PHE A 6 20.35 -16.31 -14.77
CA PHE A 6 21.67 -15.74 -15.01
C PHE A 6 22.39 -15.52 -13.68
N LEU A 7 23.68 -15.80 -13.64
CA LEU A 7 24.57 -15.49 -12.54
C LEU A 7 25.44 -14.32 -12.97
N VAL A 8 25.14 -13.11 -12.46
CA VAL A 8 25.87 -11.89 -12.78
C VAL A 8 26.90 -11.62 -11.70
N ARG A 9 28.18 -11.60 -12.05
CA ARG A 9 29.28 -11.26 -11.14
C ARG A 9 29.66 -9.80 -11.25
N HIS A 10 29.72 -9.10 -10.12
CA HIS A 10 30.13 -7.70 -10.01
C HIS A 10 30.92 -7.47 -8.71
N ASP A 11 32.10 -6.84 -8.80
CA ASP A 11 32.96 -6.49 -7.64
C ASP A 11 33.09 -7.60 -6.57
N ASP A 12 33.34 -8.84 -7.02
CA ASP A 12 33.47 -10.06 -6.20
C ASP A 12 32.18 -10.60 -5.56
N SER A 13 31.02 -10.04 -5.92
CA SER A 13 29.69 -10.55 -5.54
C SER A 13 28.99 -11.21 -6.72
N ASP A 14 28.36 -12.37 -6.48
CA ASP A 14 27.58 -13.12 -7.48
C ASP A 14 26.08 -12.93 -7.24
N PHE A 15 25.37 -12.43 -8.25
CA PHE A 15 23.93 -12.17 -8.23
C PHE A 15 23.19 -13.16 -9.13
N ALA A 16 22.28 -13.94 -8.56
CA ALA A 16 21.41 -14.81 -9.34
C ALA A 16 20.15 -14.03 -9.76
N VAL A 17 19.94 -13.88 -11.07
CA VAL A 17 18.83 -13.13 -11.68
C VAL A 17 18.02 -14.09 -12.54
N ASP A 18 16.76 -14.30 -12.17
CA ASP A 18 15.81 -15.03 -13.02
C ASP A 18 15.19 -14.02 -14.01
N TYR A 19 15.36 -14.28 -15.31
CA TYR A 19 15.02 -13.35 -16.39
C TYR A 19 14.39 -14.08 -17.58
N ASP A 20 13.30 -13.53 -18.13
CA ASP A 20 12.66 -14.07 -19.33
C ASP A 20 13.28 -13.44 -20.58
N THR A 21 13.78 -14.27 -21.50
CA THR A 21 14.43 -13.78 -22.73
C THR A 21 13.47 -13.03 -23.67
N ASP A 22 12.15 -13.12 -23.42
CA ASP A 22 11.12 -12.41 -24.18
C ASP A 22 10.99 -10.92 -23.78
N ASP A 23 11.54 -10.50 -22.63
CA ASP A 23 11.37 -9.14 -22.08
C ASP A 23 12.33 -8.07 -22.67
N GLY A 24 13.37 -8.48 -23.41
CA GLY A 24 14.39 -7.61 -23.99
C GLY A 24 15.47 -7.09 -23.02
N LEU A 25 16.72 -6.98 -23.52
CA LEU A 25 17.95 -6.63 -22.78
C LEU A 25 17.83 -5.36 -21.93
N GLU A 26 17.00 -4.40 -22.34
CA GLU A 26 16.70 -3.19 -21.59
C GLU A 26 16.14 -3.51 -20.19
N VAL A 27 15.17 -4.43 -20.10
CA VAL A 27 14.57 -4.86 -18.84
C VAL A 27 15.60 -5.54 -17.95
N PHE A 28 16.47 -6.36 -18.54
CA PHE A 28 17.57 -7.00 -17.81
C PHE A 28 18.53 -5.97 -17.18
N LYS A 29 18.85 -4.89 -17.89
CA LYS A 29 19.69 -3.80 -17.35
C LYS A 29 19.01 -3.06 -16.19
N PHE A 30 17.70 -2.81 -16.27
CA PHE A 30 16.96 -2.18 -15.16
C PHE A 30 16.93 -3.08 -13.92
N GLN A 31 16.72 -4.38 -14.10
CA GLN A 31 16.76 -5.34 -13.01
C GLN A 31 18.14 -5.38 -12.36
N LEU A 32 19.19 -5.31 -13.18
CA LEU A 32 20.57 -5.28 -12.70
C LEU A 32 20.92 -3.97 -11.99
N PHE A 33 20.34 -2.83 -12.39
CA PHE A 33 20.45 -1.57 -11.67
C PHE A 33 19.90 -1.69 -10.24
N SER A 34 18.76 -2.36 -10.06
CA SER A 34 18.21 -2.59 -8.72
C SER A 34 19.13 -3.41 -7.81
N LEU A 35 20.00 -4.25 -8.38
CA LEU A 35 20.93 -5.11 -7.64
C LEU A 35 22.32 -4.51 -7.44
N THR A 36 22.80 -3.75 -8.43
CA THR A 36 24.19 -3.26 -8.48
C THR A 36 24.31 -1.75 -8.35
N SER A 37 23.19 -1.02 -8.41
CA SER A 37 23.12 0.45 -8.44
C SER A 37 23.88 1.10 -9.60
N ILE A 38 24.22 0.35 -10.65
CA ILE A 38 24.88 0.89 -11.86
C ILE A 38 23.81 1.27 -12.89
N PRO A 39 23.79 2.51 -13.40
CA PRO A 39 22.78 2.94 -14.37
C PRO A 39 22.86 2.14 -15.68
N PRO A 40 21.72 1.84 -16.34
CA PRO A 40 21.66 0.97 -17.52
C PRO A 40 22.51 1.44 -18.71
N ASP A 41 22.79 2.75 -18.79
CA ASP A 41 23.62 3.36 -19.83
C ASP A 41 25.13 3.07 -19.65
N GLU A 42 25.56 2.80 -18.43
CA GLU A 42 26.97 2.54 -18.08
C GLU A 42 27.28 1.06 -17.82
N GLN A 43 26.25 0.22 -17.89
CA GLN A 43 26.35 -1.23 -17.71
C GLN A 43 26.90 -1.90 -18.97
N LYS A 44 28.09 -2.49 -18.88
CA LYS A 44 28.62 -3.40 -19.92
C LYS A 44 28.56 -4.84 -19.43
N ILE A 45 27.66 -5.60 -20.03
CA ILE A 45 27.44 -7.01 -19.74
C ILE A 45 28.35 -7.84 -20.64
N LEU A 46 29.21 -8.67 -20.02
CA LEU A 46 30.13 -9.58 -20.70
C LEU A 46 29.75 -11.03 -20.40
N GLY A 47 29.86 -11.92 -21.40
CA GLY A 47 29.80 -13.36 -21.14
C GLY A 47 31.02 -13.83 -20.37
N SER A 48 30.82 -14.58 -19.28
CA SER A 48 31.93 -15.02 -18.41
C SER A 48 32.93 -15.95 -19.11
N ASP A 49 32.52 -16.62 -20.18
CA ASP A 49 33.35 -17.62 -20.88
C ASP A 49 34.09 -17.03 -22.10
N ASP A 50 33.49 -16.06 -22.79
CA ASP A 50 34.03 -15.51 -24.06
C ASP A 50 34.50 -14.05 -23.96
N ASP A 51 34.31 -13.37 -22.81
CA ASP A 51 34.49 -11.91 -22.63
C ASP A 51 33.81 -11.06 -23.72
N ARG A 52 32.85 -11.65 -24.45
CA ARG A 52 32.10 -11.02 -25.53
C ARG A 52 31.04 -10.11 -24.92
N ALA A 53 31.01 -8.86 -25.37
CA ALA A 53 30.00 -7.90 -24.95
C ALA A 53 28.64 -8.26 -25.56
N VAL A 54 27.62 -8.29 -24.72
CA VAL A 54 26.22 -8.50 -25.12
C VAL A 54 25.66 -7.17 -25.57
N LEU A 55 25.36 -7.04 -26.86
CA LEU A 55 24.82 -5.81 -27.45
C LEU A 55 23.32 -5.93 -27.76
N ASP A 56 22.85 -7.14 -28.02
CA ASP A 56 21.51 -7.39 -28.53
C ASP A 56 20.84 -8.60 -27.87
N ASP A 57 19.53 -8.71 -27.96
CA ASP A 57 18.74 -9.77 -27.31
C ASP A 57 19.15 -11.17 -27.80
N SER A 58 19.53 -11.27 -29.08
CA SER A 58 20.05 -12.51 -29.68
C SER A 58 21.35 -13.00 -29.03
N ASP A 59 22.16 -12.06 -28.52
CA ASP A 59 23.38 -12.39 -27.80
C ASP A 59 23.04 -12.94 -26.41
N LEU A 60 22.05 -12.38 -25.71
CA LEU A 60 21.58 -12.89 -24.41
C LEU A 60 21.07 -14.34 -24.47
N VAL A 61 20.44 -14.72 -25.57
CA VAL A 61 19.93 -16.09 -25.75
C VAL A 61 21.06 -17.08 -26.02
N SER A 62 22.12 -16.64 -26.72
CA SER A 62 23.22 -17.50 -27.16
C SER A 62 24.35 -17.68 -26.14
N ILE A 63 24.44 -16.79 -25.14
CA ILE A 63 25.43 -16.90 -24.06
C ILE A 63 25.08 -17.96 -23.01
N SER A 64 26.13 -18.40 -22.30
CA SER A 64 26.03 -19.22 -21.10
C SER A 64 25.45 -18.41 -19.93
N GLU A 65 24.83 -19.09 -18.97
CA GLU A 65 24.12 -18.51 -17.81
C GLU A 65 25.01 -17.69 -16.85
N ARG A 66 26.27 -17.44 -17.19
CA ARG A 66 27.25 -16.73 -16.35
C ARG A 66 27.67 -15.44 -17.02
N LEU A 67 27.31 -14.33 -16.40
CA LEU A 67 27.56 -12.98 -16.87
C LEU A 67 28.50 -12.25 -15.93
N ARG A 68 29.33 -11.37 -16.48
CA ARG A 68 30.16 -10.44 -15.72
C ARG A 68 29.71 -9.04 -16.05
N LEU A 69 29.31 -8.28 -15.03
CA LEU A 69 29.03 -6.86 -15.19
C LEU A 69 30.31 -6.07 -14.98
N VAL A 70 30.62 -5.19 -15.92
CA VAL A 70 31.71 -4.22 -15.79
C VAL A 70 31.11 -2.82 -15.98
N SER A 71 31.28 -1.95 -14.98
CA SER A 71 30.95 -0.54 -15.14
C SER A 71 31.99 0.11 -16.08
N VAL A 72 31.52 0.74 -17.15
CA VAL A 72 32.39 1.38 -18.15
C VAL A 72 33.07 2.63 -17.59
N ASN A 73 32.57 3.20 -16.49
CA ASN A 73 33.01 4.50 -15.99
C ASN A 73 34.10 4.44 -14.89
N GLY A 74 34.75 3.29 -14.69
CA GLY A 74 35.83 3.14 -13.70
C GLY A 74 37.07 4.02 -13.92
N GLN A 75 37.18 4.81 -15.01
CA GLN A 75 38.39 5.56 -15.34
C GLN A 75 38.22 7.01 -15.83
N VAL A 76 37.02 7.61 -15.85
CA VAL A 76 36.90 9.05 -16.18
C VAL A 76 35.85 9.71 -15.27
N LYS A 77 36.31 10.57 -14.34
CA LYS A 77 35.56 11.38 -13.36
C LYS A 77 35.28 10.74 -12.00
N LYS A 78 36.33 10.26 -11.33
CA LYS A 78 36.52 10.64 -9.93
C LYS A 78 37.33 11.94 -9.94
N GLU A 79 36.95 12.89 -9.08
CA GLU A 79 37.55 14.24 -8.95
C GLU A 79 36.98 15.32 -9.88
N GLN A 80 35.72 15.70 -9.66
CA GLN A 80 35.20 17.09 -9.70
C GLN A 80 33.66 17.03 -9.77
N ASP A 81 32.99 16.74 -8.63
CA ASP A 81 31.69 17.36 -8.24
C ASP A 81 31.12 16.87 -6.89
N LEU A 82 31.88 16.08 -6.11
CA LEU A 82 31.39 15.44 -4.88
C LEU A 82 31.18 16.38 -3.67
N GLY A 83 31.05 17.69 -3.89
CA GLY A 83 30.76 18.67 -2.83
C GLY A 83 29.62 19.64 -3.15
N GLY A 84 29.12 19.65 -4.39
CA GLY A 84 28.07 20.59 -4.83
C GLY A 84 26.68 19.97 -4.86
N HIS A 85 26.55 18.77 -5.44
CA HIS A 85 25.24 18.15 -5.67
C HIS A 85 24.49 17.73 -4.40
N GLY A 86 25.15 17.36 -3.31
CA GLY A 86 24.45 17.04 -2.06
C GLY A 86 23.71 18.25 -1.49
N ALA A 87 24.36 19.40 -1.45
CA ALA A 87 23.76 20.65 -0.96
C ALA A 87 22.73 21.25 -1.92
N GLU A 88 22.82 20.94 -3.22
CA GLU A 88 21.83 21.35 -4.22
C GLU A 88 20.62 20.42 -4.20
N MET A 89 20.82 19.11 -4.09
CA MET A 89 19.77 18.11 -3.90
C MET A 89 19.00 18.34 -2.60
N GLU A 90 19.67 18.66 -1.50
CA GLU A 90 19.02 19.04 -0.23
C GLU A 90 18.18 20.31 -0.37
N LYS A 91 18.59 21.27 -1.21
CA LYS A 91 17.78 22.46 -1.50
C LYS A 91 16.55 22.13 -2.34
N PHE A 92 16.70 21.24 -3.33
CA PHE A 92 15.57 20.75 -4.13
C PHE A 92 14.59 19.96 -3.27
N ASP A 93 15.07 19.11 -2.35
CA ASP A 93 14.24 18.35 -1.43
C ASP A 93 13.47 19.28 -0.47
N GLU A 94 14.12 20.33 0.06
CA GLU A 94 13.49 21.35 0.91
C GLU A 94 12.48 22.22 0.15
N GLU A 95 12.78 22.59 -1.11
CA GLU A 95 11.85 23.33 -1.97
C GLU A 95 10.63 22.48 -2.33
N LEU A 96 10.85 21.19 -2.63
CA LEU A 96 9.79 20.22 -2.87
C LEU A 96 8.92 20.00 -1.64
N ALA A 97 9.51 19.90 -0.44
CA ALA A 97 8.77 19.77 0.82
C ALA A 97 7.85 20.97 1.04
N ARG A 98 8.30 22.19 0.69
CA ARG A 98 7.48 23.41 0.80
C ARG A 98 6.33 23.43 -0.21
N MET A 99 6.58 23.04 -1.45
CA MET A 99 5.54 22.94 -2.47
C MET A 99 4.45 21.92 -2.07
N LEU A 100 4.88 20.77 -1.54
CA LEU A 100 3.96 19.70 -1.13
C LEU A 100 3.07 20.12 0.06
N GLN A 101 3.63 20.87 1.01
CA GLN A 101 2.89 21.45 2.13
C GLN A 101 1.80 22.43 1.65
N GLU A 102 2.11 23.31 0.69
CA GLU A 102 1.15 24.27 0.14
C GLU A 102 -0.01 23.58 -0.61
N GLU A 103 0.25 22.48 -1.31
CA GLU A 103 -0.78 21.69 -1.99
C GLU A 103 -1.72 21.00 -0.98
N GLU A 104 -1.17 20.41 0.09
CA GLU A 104 -1.96 19.78 1.15
C GLU A 104 -2.91 20.78 1.82
N ASP A 105 -2.40 21.97 2.16
CA ASP A 105 -3.21 23.02 2.78
C ASP A 105 -4.35 23.49 1.85
N ALA A 106 -4.09 23.63 0.55
CA ALA A 106 -5.12 24.01 -0.43
C ALA A 106 -6.22 22.94 -0.57
N LEU A 107 -5.85 21.66 -0.58
CA LEU A 107 -6.80 20.55 -0.61
C LEU A 107 -7.61 20.46 0.68
N MET A 108 -6.99 20.71 1.83
CA MET A 108 -7.66 20.77 3.13
C MET A 108 -8.77 21.83 3.13
N PHE A 109 -8.49 23.06 2.67
CA PHE A 109 -9.50 24.12 2.55
C PHE A 109 -10.65 23.73 1.61
N GLN A 110 -10.35 23.11 0.47
CA GLN A 110 -11.38 22.66 -0.47
C GLN A 110 -12.25 21.54 0.13
N GLN A 111 -11.67 20.67 0.95
CA GLN A 111 -12.41 19.63 1.66
C GLN A 111 -13.34 20.24 2.72
N PHE A 112 -12.87 21.22 3.50
CA PHE A 112 -13.70 21.92 4.48
C PHE A 112 -14.87 22.66 3.82
N ASP A 113 -14.64 23.36 2.71
CA ASP A 113 -15.72 24.02 1.96
C ASP A 113 -16.76 23.02 1.44
N ARG A 114 -16.30 21.86 0.96
CA ARG A 114 -17.19 20.76 0.54
C ARG A 114 -17.94 20.16 1.72
N GLU A 115 -17.30 19.98 2.87
CA GLU A 115 -17.93 19.46 4.08
C GLU A 115 -19.03 20.40 4.61
N GLU A 116 -18.79 21.71 4.62
CA GLU A 116 -19.83 22.70 4.97
C GLU A 116 -21.03 22.66 4.00
N GLU A 117 -20.77 22.54 2.70
CA GLU A 117 -21.83 22.44 1.69
C GLU A 117 -22.65 21.16 1.85
N ILE A 118 -21.97 20.03 2.10
CA ILE A 118 -22.58 18.74 2.39
C ILE A 118 -23.40 18.82 3.69
N GLU A 119 -22.87 19.44 4.74
CA GLU A 119 -23.57 19.60 6.02
C GLU A 119 -24.84 20.42 5.85
N ARG A 120 -24.78 21.55 5.14
CA ARG A 120 -25.96 22.37 4.82
C ARG A 120 -27.01 21.58 4.06
N ARG A 121 -26.59 20.71 3.14
CA ARG A 121 -27.50 19.86 2.36
C ARG A 121 -28.11 18.74 3.20
N ILE A 122 -27.35 18.13 4.11
CA ILE A 122 -27.77 16.96 4.89
C ILE A 122 -28.57 17.33 6.15
N ARG A 123 -28.23 18.46 6.81
CA ARG A 123 -28.88 18.95 8.04
C ARG A 123 -30.42 18.94 8.01
N PRO A 124 -31.11 19.39 6.94
CA PRO A 124 -32.57 19.31 6.88
C PRO A 124 -33.11 17.87 6.83
N TYR A 125 -32.40 16.95 6.17
CA TYR A 125 -32.81 15.54 6.09
C TYR A 125 -32.60 14.82 7.42
N ILE A 126 -31.50 15.10 8.12
CA ILE A 126 -31.27 14.59 9.49
C ILE A 126 -32.38 15.05 10.42
N SER A 127 -32.77 16.33 10.35
CA SER A 127 -33.87 16.85 11.17
C SER A 127 -35.21 16.15 10.90
N GLN A 128 -35.54 15.89 9.63
CA GLN A 128 -36.75 15.13 9.27
C GLN A 128 -36.70 13.68 9.78
N VAL A 129 -35.55 13.01 9.63
CA VAL A 129 -35.38 11.63 10.07
C VAL A 129 -35.42 11.53 11.59
N LEU A 130 -34.83 12.46 12.33
CA LEU A 130 -34.90 12.52 13.79
C LEU A 130 -36.35 12.63 14.26
N MET A 131 -37.17 13.51 13.65
CA MET A 131 -38.59 13.61 14.01
C MET A 131 -39.34 12.30 13.75
N VAL A 132 -39.10 11.64 12.60
CA VAL A 132 -39.77 10.36 12.27
C VAL A 132 -39.31 9.24 13.21
N ILE A 133 -38.03 9.20 13.57
CA ILE A 133 -37.49 8.22 14.51
C ILE A 133 -38.08 8.45 15.91
N GLU A 134 -38.12 9.69 16.39
CA GLU A 134 -38.71 10.02 17.69
C GLU A 134 -40.20 9.64 17.76
N ILE A 135 -40.98 9.97 16.72
CA ILE A 135 -42.40 9.61 16.64
C ILE A 135 -42.58 8.09 16.57
N ARG A 136 -41.75 7.37 15.81
CA ARG A 136 -41.81 5.90 15.72
C ARG A 136 -41.43 5.22 17.03
N ILE A 137 -40.41 5.70 17.72
CA ILE A 137 -40.01 5.20 19.05
C ILE A 137 -41.15 5.45 20.03
N PHE A 138 -41.74 6.64 20.04
CA PHE A 138 -42.88 6.98 20.87
C PHE A 138 -44.08 6.06 20.58
N LEU A 139 -44.41 5.83 19.31
CA LEU A 139 -45.48 4.92 18.90
C LEU A 139 -45.20 3.48 19.37
N ILE A 140 -43.98 2.97 19.22
CA ILE A 140 -43.61 1.62 19.68
C ILE A 140 -43.70 1.50 21.21
N LEU A 141 -43.38 2.56 21.96
CA LEU A 141 -43.41 2.56 23.43
C LEU A 141 -44.80 2.82 24.01
N LEU A 142 -45.66 3.61 23.35
CA LEU A 142 -47.00 3.96 23.85
C LEU A 142 -48.13 3.07 23.34
N VAL A 143 -48.03 2.50 22.13
CA VAL A 143 -49.02 1.55 21.61
C VAL A 143 -49.28 0.37 22.55
N PRO A 144 -48.26 -0.28 23.16
CA PRO A 144 -48.51 -1.34 24.15
C PRO A 144 -49.09 -0.81 25.48
N LEU A 145 -48.97 0.49 25.76
CA LEU A 145 -49.53 1.12 26.97
C LEU A 145 -51.02 1.47 26.82
N VAL A 146 -51.47 1.77 25.59
CA VAL A 146 -52.86 2.19 25.29
C VAL A 146 -53.76 1.01 24.92
N ILE A 147 -53.22 -0.06 24.31
CA ILE A 147 -54.01 -1.21 23.85
C ILE A 147 -54.31 -2.22 24.98
N SER A 148 -53.63 -2.15 26.13
CA SER A 148 -53.91 -3.05 27.27
C SER A 148 -53.88 -2.32 28.62
N PRO A 149 -55.00 -1.78 29.11
CA PRO A 149 -55.11 -1.32 30.50
C PRO A 149 -55.31 -2.49 31.48
N THR A 150 -55.32 -3.74 31.00
CA THR A 150 -55.45 -4.93 31.85
C THR A 150 -54.21 -5.81 31.76
N LEU A 151 -53.64 -6.04 32.94
CA LEU A 151 -52.51 -6.90 33.31
C LEU A 151 -51.08 -6.37 33.12
N PRO A 152 -50.25 -6.44 34.19
CA PRO A 152 -48.97 -5.78 34.25
C PRO A 152 -47.91 -6.59 33.51
N PHE A 153 -47.35 -6.01 32.45
CA PHE A 153 -46.19 -6.54 31.73
C PHE A 153 -44.94 -6.70 32.64
N PHE A 154 -44.93 -6.03 33.80
CA PHE A 154 -43.89 -6.15 34.82
C PHE A 154 -43.79 -7.55 35.47
N LEU A 155 -44.83 -8.40 35.40
CA LEU A 155 -44.72 -9.76 35.96
C LEU A 155 -44.02 -10.77 35.03
N ARG A 156 -43.91 -10.49 33.72
CA ARG A 156 -43.34 -11.47 32.78
C ARG A 156 -41.81 -11.45 32.72
N ILE A 157 -41.17 -10.31 33.04
CA ILE A 157 -39.71 -10.25 33.18
C ILE A 157 -39.23 -10.92 34.48
N ALA A 158 -40.06 -10.92 35.53
CA ALA A 158 -39.73 -11.55 36.81
C ALA A 158 -39.76 -13.10 36.75
N GLU A 159 -40.59 -13.72 35.90
CA GLU A 159 -40.62 -15.18 35.74
C GLU A 159 -39.43 -15.75 34.96
N CYS A 160 -38.89 -15.02 33.97
CA CYS A 160 -37.70 -15.50 33.25
C CYS A 160 -36.45 -15.60 34.14
N LYS A 161 -36.35 -14.78 35.20
CA LYS A 161 -35.23 -14.85 36.16
C LYS A 161 -35.38 -15.99 37.18
N LYS A 162 -36.59 -16.51 37.38
CA LYS A 162 -36.86 -17.62 38.31
C LYS A 162 -36.70 -18.99 37.64
N LYS A 163 -37.01 -19.11 36.33
CA LYS A 163 -36.79 -20.34 35.56
C LYS A 163 -35.33 -20.59 35.18
N SER A 164 -34.48 -19.56 35.10
CA SER A 164 -33.04 -19.75 34.84
C SER A 164 -32.27 -20.32 36.05
N LYS A 165 -32.74 -20.11 37.29
CA LYS A 165 -32.10 -20.67 38.50
C LYS A 165 -32.47 -22.12 38.81
N ALA A 166 -33.51 -22.67 38.17
CA ALA A 166 -33.92 -24.07 38.38
C ALA A 166 -33.23 -25.07 37.43
N PHE A 167 -32.51 -24.60 36.40
CA PHE A 167 -31.88 -25.47 35.39
C PHE A 167 -30.36 -25.64 35.58
N ALA A 168 -29.77 -25.06 36.64
CA ALA A 168 -28.32 -25.06 36.85
C ALA A 168 -27.87 -25.77 38.15
N CYS A 169 -28.65 -26.71 38.69
CA CYS A 169 -28.22 -27.48 39.86
C CYS A 169 -28.80 -28.90 39.91
N THR A 170 -28.59 -29.70 38.86
CA THR A 170 -28.57 -31.17 38.98
C THR A 170 -27.72 -31.79 37.86
N ILE A 171 -26.41 -31.54 37.89
CA ILE A 171 -25.41 -32.47 37.36
C ILE A 171 -24.39 -32.64 38.49
N GLN A 172 -24.46 -33.78 39.17
CA GLN A 172 -23.44 -34.20 40.12
C GLN A 172 -22.15 -34.61 39.40
N PRO A 173 -21.00 -34.37 40.04
CA PRO A 173 -19.97 -35.38 40.21
C PRO A 173 -19.62 -35.46 41.71
N THR A 174 -19.67 -36.57 42.42
CA THR A 174 -19.12 -37.92 42.20
C THR A 174 -19.70 -38.81 43.29
#